data_AF-A0A1V8NT11-F1
#
_entry.id   AF-A0A1V8NT11-F1
#
_cell.length_a   1.000
_cell.length_b   1.000
_cell.length_c   1.000
_cell.angle_alpha   90.00
_cell.angle_beta   90.00
_cell.angle_gamma   90.00
#
_symmetry.space_group_name_H-M   'P 1'
#
loop_
_entity.id
_entity.type
_entity.pdbx_description
1 polymer ?
#
loop_
_entity_poly.entity_id
_entity_poly.type
_entity_poly.pdbx_seq_one_letter_code
_entity_poly.pdbx_strand_id
1 'polypeptide(L)'
;MPFRIKVYNRESTNPWSSLSLRMNNINAININRKIFLMKMKVKNGIQILITFFPLTIGSAMAEDVQIKITGEIYNEPCKINNDASVNIDFGKVSIQEVDGKKFSQTKTVEVLCVNNSGVPYISFTSSSGVQGDNILKTTGVNASSLGIALYQGDSVDNRFPLKVNVDKDEIKKGLSQINTERSYFTFTAAPYKYGNDALTAGTFSATAIMNIYYV
;
A
#
# COMPACT_ATOMS: atom_id res chain seq x y z
N MET A 1 -4.69 -7.47 -3.19
CA MET A 1 -4.83 -8.35 -1.99
C MET A 1 -3.67 -8.04 -1.03
N PRO A 2 -3.74 -8.35 0.29
CA PRO A 2 -2.59 -8.11 1.17
C PRO A 2 -1.36 -8.90 0.71
N PHE A 3 -0.32 -8.17 0.33
CA PHE A 3 0.93 -8.72 -0.19
C PHE A 3 1.61 -9.60 0.87
N ARG A 4 2.29 -10.70 0.48
CA ARG A 4 3.01 -11.56 1.43
C ARG A 4 4.48 -11.66 1.06
N ILE A 5 5.35 -11.24 1.97
CA ILE A 5 6.79 -11.50 1.91
C ILE A 5 7.07 -12.77 2.72
N LYS A 6 7.74 -13.75 2.10
CA LYS A 6 8.28 -14.94 2.80
C LYS A 6 9.80 -14.84 2.85
N VAL A 7 10.34 -15.01 4.05
CA VAL A 7 11.78 -15.04 4.32
C VAL A 7 12.15 -16.45 4.75
N TYR A 8 13.12 -17.08 4.09
CA TYR A 8 13.53 -18.45 4.39
C TYR A 8 15.01 -18.72 4.03
N ASN A 9 15.43 -19.95 4.29
CA ASN A 9 16.71 -20.54 3.91
C ASN A 9 16.40 -21.93 3.32
N ARG A 10 16.93 -22.25 2.14
CA ARG A 10 16.49 -23.40 1.32
C ARG A 10 17.49 -24.55 1.25
N GLU A 11 16.97 -25.77 1.22
CA GLU A 11 17.57 -26.85 0.44
C GLU A 11 16.52 -27.60 -0.43
N SER A 12 17.01 -28.15 -1.54
CA SER A 12 16.41 -28.96 -2.63
C SER A 12 14.87 -29.21 -2.80
N THR A 13 14.43 -29.03 -4.06
CA THR A 13 13.38 -29.78 -4.83
C THR A 13 11.86 -29.56 -4.63
N ASN A 14 11.13 -29.61 -5.77
CA ASN A 14 9.68 -29.38 -6.03
C ASN A 14 8.89 -30.73 -6.15
N PRO A 15 7.59 -30.82 -6.61
CA PRO A 15 6.48 -29.84 -6.78
C PRO A 15 5.06 -30.30 -6.28
N TRP A 16 4.03 -29.47 -6.56
CA TRP A 16 2.56 -29.76 -6.70
C TRP A 16 1.60 -29.80 -5.48
N SER A 17 0.71 -28.79 -5.40
CA SER A 17 -0.74 -28.82 -5.07
C SER A 17 -1.24 -27.38 -4.78
N SER A 18 -2.48 -26.93 -5.06
CA SER A 18 -3.58 -27.44 -5.89
C SER A 18 -4.61 -26.31 -6.22
N LEU A 19 -5.62 -26.66 -7.04
CA LEU A 19 -6.90 -25.98 -7.37
C LEU A 19 -7.59 -25.19 -6.23
N SER A 20 -8.55 -24.25 -6.42
CA SER A 20 -9.18 -23.58 -7.60
C SER A 20 -9.96 -22.31 -7.12
N LEU A 21 -10.54 -21.44 -7.96
CA LEU A 21 -11.94 -21.51 -8.48
C LEU A 21 -12.22 -20.40 -9.52
N ARG A 22 -13.35 -20.50 -10.25
CA ARG A 22 -13.84 -19.51 -11.25
C ARG A 22 -14.88 -18.56 -10.66
N MET A 23 -15.08 -17.39 -11.29
CA MET A 23 -16.39 -17.00 -11.88
C MET A 23 -16.25 -15.82 -12.87
N ASN A 24 -17.34 -15.47 -13.57
CA ASN A 24 -17.33 -14.74 -14.85
C ASN A 24 -17.98 -13.34 -14.78
N ASN A 25 -17.55 -12.44 -15.69
CA ASN A 25 -18.33 -11.64 -16.66
C ASN A 25 -19.79 -11.23 -16.29
N ILE A 26 -20.32 -10.03 -16.54
CA ILE A 26 -19.99 -8.91 -17.47
C ILE A 26 -20.25 -7.56 -16.69
N ASN A 27 -20.47 -6.33 -17.19
CA ASN A 27 -20.71 -5.72 -18.52
C ASN A 27 -20.24 -4.23 -18.54
N ALA A 28 -20.38 -3.53 -19.69
CA ALA A 28 -20.18 -2.09 -19.83
C ALA A 28 -21.49 -1.33 -20.13
N ILE A 29 -21.56 -0.03 -19.80
CA ILE A 29 -22.66 0.88 -20.16
C ILE A 29 -22.09 2.17 -20.74
N ASN A 30 -22.66 2.63 -21.86
CA ASN A 30 -22.30 3.86 -22.58
C ASN A 30 -23.55 4.74 -22.67
N ILE A 31 -23.46 6.02 -22.29
CA ILE A 31 -24.59 6.96 -22.33
C ILE A 31 -24.25 8.16 -23.22
N ASN A 32 -24.78 8.11 -24.44
CA ASN A 32 -24.76 9.20 -25.40
C ASN A 32 -26.05 10.03 -25.25
N ARG A 33 -25.97 11.36 -25.14
CA ARG A 33 -27.16 12.24 -25.20
C ARG A 33 -26.96 13.37 -26.21
N LYS A 34 -27.89 13.45 -27.17
CA LYS A 34 -27.93 14.52 -28.19
C LYS A 34 -28.61 15.78 -27.67
N ILE A 35 -28.19 16.89 -28.26
CA ILE A 35 -28.76 18.24 -28.12
C ILE A 35 -30.20 18.26 -28.64
N PHE A 36 -31.06 19.06 -28.00
CA PHE A 36 -32.33 19.52 -28.58
C PHE A 36 -32.35 21.05 -28.63
N LEU A 37 -32.50 21.62 -29.83
CA LEU A 37 -32.59 23.06 -30.08
C LEU A 37 -34.04 23.43 -30.40
N MET A 38 -34.61 24.39 -29.66
CA MET A 38 -35.92 24.96 -29.99
C MET A 38 -35.78 26.47 -30.25
N LYS A 39 -36.28 26.94 -31.40
CA LYS A 39 -36.20 28.34 -31.81
C LYS A 39 -37.34 29.15 -31.22
N MET A 40 -37.04 30.22 -30.49
CA MET A 40 -38.02 31.30 -30.25
C MET A 40 -38.00 32.29 -31.42
N LYS A 41 -39.17 32.80 -31.79
CA LYS A 41 -39.38 33.68 -32.95
C LYS A 41 -40.17 34.91 -32.50
N VAL A 42 -39.47 35.95 -32.06
CA VAL A 42 -40.09 37.20 -31.60
C VAL A 42 -40.70 37.94 -32.78
N LYS A 43 -41.93 38.44 -32.61
CA LYS A 43 -42.61 39.40 -33.51
C LYS A 43 -43.20 40.54 -32.68
N ASN A 44 -43.33 41.69 -33.31
CA ASN A 44 -43.55 42.97 -32.63
C ASN A 44 -44.95 43.11 -32.00
N GLY A 45 -44.97 43.70 -30.80
CA GLY A 45 -45.72 44.93 -30.53
C GLY A 45 -47.21 44.85 -30.20
N ILE A 46 -47.57 45.40 -29.03
CA ILE A 46 -48.60 46.45 -28.81
C ILE A 46 -48.57 46.85 -27.32
N GLN A 47 -48.77 48.14 -27.01
CA GLN A 47 -48.92 48.61 -25.63
C GLN A 47 -50.35 48.36 -25.13
N ILE A 48 -50.52 47.79 -23.93
CA ILE A 48 -51.79 47.84 -23.21
C ILE A 48 -51.57 48.26 -21.74
N LEU A 49 -52.23 49.37 -21.41
CA LEU A 49 -52.68 49.86 -20.10
C LEU A 49 -52.18 49.14 -18.83
N ILE A 50 -51.42 49.86 -17.99
CA ILE A 50 -51.05 49.41 -16.64
C ILE A 50 -52.24 49.65 -15.69
N THR A 51 -52.91 48.58 -15.28
CA THR A 51 -53.80 48.57 -14.11
C THR A 51 -53.05 48.03 -12.89
N PHE A 52 -52.94 48.85 -11.84
CA PHE A 52 -52.03 48.61 -10.71
C PHE A 52 -52.65 47.65 -9.68
N PHE A 53 -52.73 46.37 -10.03
CA PHE A 53 -53.14 45.32 -9.08
C PHE A 53 -51.97 45.03 -8.13
N PRO A 54 -52.12 45.16 -6.81
CA PRO A 54 -51.04 44.93 -5.86
C PRO A 54 -50.79 43.42 -5.73
N LEU A 55 -49.96 42.89 -6.64
CA LEU A 55 -49.49 41.52 -6.57
C LEU A 55 -48.62 41.37 -5.31
N THR A 56 -49.13 40.66 -4.30
CA THR A 56 -48.41 40.41 -3.05
C THR A 56 -47.25 39.47 -3.32
N ILE A 57 -46.07 40.04 -3.64
CA ILE A 57 -44.83 39.30 -3.77
C ILE A 57 -44.46 38.76 -2.38
N GLY A 58 -44.89 37.53 -2.10
CA GLY A 58 -44.43 36.81 -0.92
C GLY A 58 -42.92 36.65 -0.99
N SER A 59 -42.20 37.25 -0.04
CA SER A 59 -40.75 37.14 0.06
C SER A 59 -40.37 35.70 0.42
N ALA A 60 -40.12 34.88 -0.61
CA ALA A 60 -39.53 33.56 -0.45
C ALA A 60 -38.10 33.74 0.08
N MET A 61 -37.95 33.65 1.40
CA MET A 61 -36.64 33.65 2.05
C MET A 61 -35.89 32.41 1.57
N ALA A 62 -34.73 32.61 0.94
CA ALA A 62 -33.82 31.52 0.67
C ALA A 62 -33.15 31.11 1.98
N GLU A 63 -33.60 29.98 2.55
CA GLU A 63 -32.96 29.37 3.71
C GLU A 63 -31.57 28.84 3.31
N ASP A 64 -30.53 29.21 4.06
CA ASP A 64 -29.15 28.84 3.77
C ASP A 64 -28.89 27.38 4.19
N VAL A 65 -29.27 26.44 3.32
CA VAL A 65 -29.13 25.00 3.54
C VAL A 65 -27.65 24.63 3.55
N GLN A 66 -27.05 24.58 4.75
CA GLN A 66 -25.66 24.17 4.95
C GLN A 66 -25.44 22.72 4.50
N ILE A 67 -24.92 22.55 3.28
CA ILE A 67 -24.61 21.23 2.70
C ILE A 67 -23.39 20.63 3.41
N LYS A 68 -23.65 19.90 4.51
CA LYS A 68 -22.63 19.18 5.26
C LYS A 68 -22.22 17.89 4.52
N ILE A 69 -21.28 18.02 3.59
CA ILE A 69 -20.69 16.86 2.91
C ILE A 69 -19.82 16.07 3.91
N THR A 70 -20.23 14.83 4.20
CA THR A 70 -19.44 13.86 4.97
C THR A 70 -19.16 12.64 4.11
N GLY A 71 -17.90 12.22 4.02
CA GLY A 71 -17.49 11.00 3.31
C GLY A 71 -16.15 10.49 3.83
N GLU A 72 -15.94 9.19 3.71
CA GLU A 72 -14.68 8.54 4.09
C GLU A 72 -13.70 8.58 2.91
N ILE A 73 -12.48 9.07 3.15
CA ILE A 73 -11.41 9.10 2.14
C ILE A 73 -10.63 7.79 2.21
N TYR A 74 -10.87 6.89 1.25
CA TYR A 74 -10.19 5.60 1.17
C TYR A 74 -8.94 5.69 0.28
N ASN A 75 -7.77 5.87 0.89
CA ASN A 75 -6.49 5.81 0.17
C ASN A 75 -6.15 4.35 -0.16
N GLU A 76 -6.53 3.88 -1.35
CA GLU A 76 -6.18 2.53 -1.83
C GLU A 76 -4.65 2.33 -1.83
N PRO A 77 -4.13 1.23 -1.25
CA PRO A 77 -2.71 0.95 -1.27
C PRO A 77 -2.20 0.59 -2.67
N CYS A 78 -0.97 1.00 -2.96
CA CYS A 78 -0.29 0.69 -4.20
C CYS A 78 -0.13 -0.83 -4.39
N LYS A 79 -0.24 -1.29 -5.64
CA LYS A 79 0.01 -2.69 -6.00
C LYS A 79 1.51 -2.94 -6.02
N ILE A 80 1.98 -3.90 -5.25
CA ILE A 80 3.39 -4.23 -5.09
C ILE A 80 3.68 -5.53 -5.83
N ASN A 81 4.68 -5.52 -6.72
CA ASN A 81 5.12 -6.68 -7.51
C ASN A 81 3.95 -7.45 -8.17
N ASN A 82 2.93 -6.71 -8.67
CA ASN A 82 1.70 -7.25 -9.24
C ASN A 82 0.99 -8.28 -8.33
N ASP A 83 0.94 -7.97 -7.02
CA ASP A 83 0.41 -8.78 -5.90
C ASP A 83 1.15 -10.12 -5.67
N ALA A 84 2.21 -10.44 -6.43
CA ALA A 84 2.94 -11.70 -6.36
C ALA A 84 4.01 -11.73 -5.26
N SER A 85 3.93 -12.69 -4.34
CA SER A 85 4.76 -12.78 -3.14
C SER A 85 6.27 -12.69 -3.39
N VAL A 86 6.95 -11.74 -2.73
CA VAL A 86 8.41 -11.63 -2.76
C VAL A 86 9.04 -12.61 -1.77
N ASN A 87 10.04 -13.33 -2.26
CA ASN A 87 10.80 -14.31 -1.48
C ASN A 87 12.20 -13.78 -1.20
N ILE A 88 12.63 -13.88 0.06
CA ILE A 88 14.01 -13.62 0.48
C ILE A 88 14.61 -14.96 0.91
N ASP A 89 15.42 -15.54 0.05
CA ASP A 89 16.24 -16.72 0.36
C ASP A 89 17.62 -16.21 0.81
N PHE A 90 18.02 -16.56 2.03
CA PHE A 90 19.32 -16.18 2.59
C PHE A 90 20.45 -17.16 2.22
N GLY A 91 20.12 -18.33 1.67
CA GLY A 91 21.09 -19.41 1.50
C GLY A 91 21.73 -19.84 2.83
N LYS A 92 22.89 -20.50 2.75
CA LYS A 92 23.58 -21.05 3.94
C LYS A 92 24.22 -19.94 4.78
N VAL A 93 23.54 -19.56 5.86
CA VAL A 93 24.00 -18.61 6.88
C VAL A 93 24.85 -19.33 7.94
N SER A 94 26.05 -18.82 8.21
CA SER A 94 26.90 -19.31 9.31
C SER A 94 26.41 -18.76 10.65
N ILE A 95 26.04 -19.65 11.59
CA ILE A 95 25.55 -19.30 12.93
C ILE A 95 26.56 -18.51 13.79
N GLN A 96 27.85 -18.55 13.45
CA GLN A 96 28.91 -17.79 14.13
C GLN A 96 29.09 -16.37 13.56
N GLU A 97 28.46 -16.07 12.42
CA GLU A 97 28.66 -14.83 11.65
C GLU A 97 27.39 -13.99 11.52
N VAL A 98 26.34 -14.31 12.30
CA VAL A 98 25.09 -13.54 12.35
C VAL A 98 25.32 -12.26 13.18
N ASP A 99 25.71 -11.18 12.51
CA ASP A 99 26.04 -9.87 13.10
C ASP A 99 25.01 -8.76 12.77
N GLY A 100 23.92 -9.09 12.08
CA GLY A 100 22.93 -8.11 11.60
C GLY A 100 23.31 -7.41 10.28
N LYS A 101 24.45 -7.73 9.68
CA LYS A 101 24.96 -7.10 8.44
C LYS A 101 25.43 -8.11 7.39
N LYS A 102 26.13 -9.17 7.77
CA LYS A 102 26.50 -10.29 6.90
C LYS A 102 25.26 -11.00 6.36
N PHE A 103 25.42 -11.66 5.21
CA PHE A 103 24.36 -12.36 4.47
C PHE A 103 23.18 -11.47 4.01
N SER A 104 23.19 -10.16 4.28
CA SER A 104 22.08 -9.24 3.98
C SER A 104 21.63 -9.32 2.52
N GLN A 105 20.32 -9.40 2.32
CA GLN A 105 19.67 -9.51 1.03
C GLN A 105 18.87 -8.23 0.73
N THR A 106 19.34 -7.49 -0.28
CA THR A 106 18.60 -6.37 -0.86
C THR A 106 17.58 -6.91 -1.88
N LYS A 107 16.36 -6.37 -1.86
CA LYS A 107 15.31 -6.65 -2.86
C LYS A 107 14.71 -5.33 -3.35
N THR A 108 14.54 -5.25 -4.66
CA THR A 108 13.82 -4.17 -5.33
C THR A 108 12.53 -4.75 -5.92
N VAL A 109 11.41 -4.06 -5.71
CA VAL A 109 10.07 -4.47 -6.14
C VAL A 109 9.41 -3.36 -6.93
N GLU A 110 8.65 -3.70 -7.97
CA GLU A 110 7.80 -2.72 -8.66
C GLU A 110 6.65 -2.28 -7.74
N VAL A 111 6.32 -0.99 -7.76
CA VAL A 111 5.21 -0.39 -7.00
C VAL A 111 4.39 0.49 -7.93
N LEU A 112 3.09 0.17 -8.05
CA LEU A 112 2.12 0.87 -8.90
C LEU A 112 1.07 1.58 -8.03
N CYS A 113 1.11 2.92 -8.03
CA CYS A 113 0.30 3.81 -7.20
C CYS A 113 -0.62 4.68 -8.08
N VAL A 114 -1.90 4.33 -8.19
CA VAL A 114 -2.90 5.19 -8.85
C VAL A 114 -3.06 6.51 -8.08
N ASN A 115 -3.19 6.41 -6.75
CA ASN A 115 -3.07 7.53 -5.84
C ASN A 115 -1.58 7.71 -5.47
N ASN A 116 -0.90 8.66 -6.11
CA ASN A 116 0.54 8.90 -5.94
C ASN A 116 0.90 10.30 -5.41
N SER A 117 -0.06 11.21 -5.24
CA SER A 117 0.20 12.57 -4.73
C SER A 117 0.29 12.57 -3.20
N GLY A 118 1.39 13.08 -2.64
CA GLY A 118 1.54 13.33 -1.20
C GLY A 118 2.87 12.86 -0.62
N VAL A 119 2.86 12.45 0.65
CA VAL A 119 3.99 11.80 1.33
C VAL A 119 3.80 10.28 1.27
N PRO A 120 4.80 9.49 0.80
CA PRO A 120 4.70 8.04 0.76
C PRO A 120 4.94 7.41 2.14
N TYR A 121 4.02 6.54 2.56
CA TYR A 121 4.09 5.74 3.77
C TYR A 121 4.11 4.24 3.44
N ILE A 122 4.74 3.47 4.33
CA ILE A 122 4.76 2.01 4.33
C ILE A 122 4.15 1.49 5.63
N SER A 123 3.30 0.46 5.51
CA SER A 123 2.88 -0.39 6.61
C SER A 123 3.53 -1.76 6.43
N PHE A 124 4.26 -2.26 7.44
CA PHE A 124 4.91 -3.57 7.38
C PHE A 124 4.48 -4.43 8.56
N THR A 125 3.52 -5.34 8.38
CA THR A 125 2.90 -6.12 9.46
C THR A 125 3.49 -7.52 9.52
N SER A 126 4.10 -7.91 10.65
CA SER A 126 4.61 -9.28 10.83
C SER A 126 3.51 -10.27 11.17
N SER A 127 3.48 -11.43 10.50
CA SER A 127 2.62 -12.55 10.90
C SER A 127 3.34 -13.58 11.78
N SER A 128 4.67 -13.52 11.92
CA SER A 128 5.44 -14.36 12.85
C SER A 128 5.80 -13.66 14.18
N GLY A 129 5.39 -12.39 14.34
CA GLY A 129 5.71 -11.54 15.48
C GLY A 129 6.99 -10.72 15.30
N VAL A 130 7.39 -9.99 16.33
CA VAL A 130 8.57 -9.11 16.35
C VAL A 130 9.48 -9.40 17.54
N GLN A 131 10.75 -9.02 17.41
CA GLN A 131 11.72 -8.98 18.52
C GLN A 131 12.24 -7.55 18.78
N GLY A 132 11.94 -6.59 17.90
CA GLY A 132 12.28 -5.17 18.04
C GLY A 132 11.69 -4.38 16.87
N ASP A 133 11.79 -3.05 16.92
CA ASP A 133 11.10 -2.10 16.04
C ASP A 133 11.19 -2.42 14.55
N ASN A 134 12.30 -2.96 14.07
CA ASN A 134 12.52 -3.38 12.67
C ASN A 134 12.90 -4.87 12.52
N ILE A 135 12.66 -5.69 13.55
CA ILE A 135 13.14 -7.08 13.62
C ILE A 135 11.96 -8.05 13.61
N LEU A 136 11.77 -8.75 12.49
CA LEU A 136 10.84 -9.87 12.39
C LEU A 136 11.32 -11.03 13.26
N LYS A 137 10.43 -11.57 14.08
CA LYS A 137 10.69 -12.83 14.80
C LYS A 137 10.69 -13.99 13.81
N THR A 138 11.68 -14.89 13.86
CA THR A 138 11.65 -16.12 13.06
C THR A 138 10.92 -17.27 13.76
N THR A 139 10.51 -18.23 12.95
CA THR A 139 10.19 -19.61 13.36
C THR A 139 11.45 -20.48 13.26
N GLY A 140 11.40 -21.71 13.79
CA GLY A 140 12.52 -22.66 13.78
C GLY A 140 13.25 -22.76 15.12
N VAL A 141 14.40 -23.45 15.14
CA VAL A 141 15.14 -23.79 16.38
C VAL A 141 15.67 -22.56 17.15
N ASN A 142 15.80 -21.43 16.48
CA ASN A 142 16.29 -20.16 17.06
C ASN A 142 15.18 -19.11 17.22
N ALA A 143 13.90 -19.50 17.33
CA ALA A 143 12.77 -18.56 17.34
C ALA A 143 12.75 -17.52 18.49
N SER A 144 13.63 -17.66 19.49
CA SER A 144 13.87 -16.65 20.55
C SER A 144 15.13 -15.80 20.31
N SER A 145 16.09 -16.29 19.52
CA SER A 145 17.47 -15.77 19.44
C SER A 145 17.92 -15.37 18.02
N LEU A 146 17.10 -15.62 17.00
CA LEU A 146 17.30 -15.17 15.63
C LEU A 146 16.07 -14.37 15.17
N GLY A 147 16.34 -13.19 14.62
CA GLY A 147 15.37 -12.34 13.95
C GLY A 147 15.85 -11.94 12.55
N ILE A 148 14.99 -11.25 11.79
CA ILE A 148 15.36 -10.64 10.50
C ILE A 148 15.19 -9.12 10.64
N ALA A 149 16.30 -8.39 10.68
CA ALA A 149 16.31 -6.94 10.71
C ALA A 149 16.02 -6.37 9.31
N LEU A 150 15.20 -5.31 9.23
CA LEU A 150 14.75 -4.69 7.99
C LEU A 150 15.15 -3.21 7.90
N TYR A 151 15.52 -2.79 6.69
CA TYR A 151 16.03 -1.45 6.40
C TYR A 151 15.45 -0.92 5.10
N GLN A 152 15.10 0.37 5.08
CA GLN A 152 14.69 1.05 3.85
C GLN A 152 15.93 1.31 2.96
N GLY A 153 15.83 1.03 1.67
CA GLY A 153 16.92 1.18 0.72
C GLY A 153 17.78 -0.07 0.49
N ASP A 154 18.97 0.19 -0.05
CA ASP A 154 19.90 -0.76 -0.66
C ASP A 154 20.87 -1.46 0.31
N SER A 155 20.89 -1.02 1.57
CA SER A 155 21.94 -1.32 2.54
C SER A 155 21.41 -1.38 3.97
N VAL A 156 22.13 -2.12 4.83
CA VAL A 156 21.92 -2.14 6.29
C VAL A 156 22.34 -0.79 6.86
N ASP A 157 21.35 0.06 7.19
CA ASP A 157 21.54 1.45 7.60
C ASP A 157 20.60 1.78 8.77
N ASN A 158 21.15 1.80 9.99
CA ASN A 158 20.40 2.04 11.23
C ASN A 158 19.74 3.43 11.33
N ARG A 159 19.98 4.34 10.36
CA ARG A 159 19.27 5.63 10.25
C ARG A 159 17.93 5.50 9.53
N PHE A 160 17.75 4.43 8.76
CA PHE A 160 16.54 4.13 7.99
C PHE A 160 16.04 2.69 8.25
N PRO A 161 15.75 2.33 9.52
CA PRO A 161 15.09 1.06 9.82
C PRO A 161 13.71 1.03 9.15
N LEU A 162 13.33 -0.10 8.57
CA LEU A 162 11.96 -0.32 8.08
C LEU A 162 11.14 -0.89 9.24
N LYS A 163 10.31 -0.05 9.86
CA LYS A 163 9.60 -0.45 11.09
C LYS A 163 8.50 -1.48 10.82
N VAL A 164 8.29 -2.35 11.81
CA VAL A 164 7.35 -3.46 11.77
C VAL A 164 6.21 -3.22 12.77
N ASN A 165 4.99 -3.57 12.37
CA ASN A 165 3.74 -3.31 13.11
C ASN A 165 3.50 -1.82 13.39
N VAL A 166 3.97 -0.96 12.49
CA VAL A 166 3.64 0.48 12.43
C VAL A 166 2.77 0.71 11.20
N ASP A 167 1.62 1.37 11.38
CA ASP A 167 0.66 1.60 10.29
C ASP A 167 1.16 2.65 9.28
N LYS A 168 1.87 3.67 9.77
CA LYS A 168 2.43 4.80 9.01
C LYS A 168 3.90 5.03 9.36
N ASP A 169 4.80 4.23 8.78
CA ASP A 169 6.23 4.58 8.72
C ASP A 169 6.50 5.34 7.42
N GLU A 170 7.23 6.44 7.48
CA GLU A 170 7.47 7.33 6.33
C GLU A 170 8.59 6.74 5.44
N ILE A 171 8.40 6.68 4.12
CA ILE A 171 9.41 6.13 3.21
C ILE A 171 10.47 7.20 2.89
N LYS A 172 11.57 7.16 3.65
CA LYS A 172 12.70 8.10 3.59
C LYS A 172 13.82 7.65 2.67
N LYS A 173 13.87 6.35 2.35
CA LYS A 173 14.87 5.76 1.45
C LYS A 173 14.25 4.61 0.64
N GLY A 174 14.82 4.32 -0.52
CA GLY A 174 14.53 3.10 -1.28
C GLY A 174 13.47 3.21 -2.37
N LEU A 175 12.57 4.21 -2.34
CA LEU A 175 11.77 4.55 -3.52
C LEU A 175 12.67 5.18 -4.60
N SER A 176 12.57 4.70 -5.83
CA SER A 176 13.32 5.23 -6.98
C SER A 176 12.84 6.61 -7.42
N GLN A 177 11.55 6.89 -7.21
CA GLN A 177 10.83 8.11 -7.57
C GLN A 177 9.65 8.27 -6.61
N ILE A 178 9.26 9.52 -6.34
CA ILE A 178 8.05 9.89 -5.58
C ILE A 178 7.06 10.62 -6.51
N ASN A 179 5.78 10.64 -6.16
CA ASN A 179 4.73 11.33 -6.95
C ASN A 179 4.68 10.88 -8.42
N THR A 180 4.76 9.56 -8.64
CA THR A 180 4.66 8.88 -9.94
C THR A 180 3.75 7.67 -9.83
N GLU A 181 3.09 7.29 -10.93
CA GLU A 181 2.25 6.09 -10.96
C GLU A 181 3.08 4.81 -10.82
N ARG A 182 4.27 4.75 -11.43
CA ARG A 182 5.15 3.58 -11.42
C ARG A 182 6.51 3.94 -10.83
N SER A 183 6.89 3.22 -9.79
CA SER A 183 8.17 3.35 -9.10
C SER A 183 8.72 1.98 -8.72
N TYR A 184 9.93 1.95 -8.18
CA TYR A 184 10.51 0.77 -7.56
C TYR A 184 10.84 1.07 -6.10
N PHE A 185 10.43 0.18 -5.18
CA PHE A 185 10.84 0.25 -3.78
C PHE A 185 11.94 -0.78 -3.51
N THR A 186 13.04 -0.32 -2.92
CA THR A 186 14.19 -1.14 -2.54
C THR A 186 14.31 -1.19 -1.03
N PHE A 187 14.46 -2.39 -0.47
CA PHE A 187 14.66 -2.63 0.95
C PHE A 187 15.68 -3.75 1.19
N THR A 188 16.29 -3.75 2.37
CA THR A 188 17.32 -4.73 2.75
C THR A 188 16.89 -5.50 3.99
N ALA A 189 17.02 -6.82 3.95
CA ALA A 189 16.80 -7.70 5.08
C ALA A 189 18.12 -8.37 5.49
N ALA A 190 18.40 -8.48 6.79
CA ALA A 190 19.61 -9.13 7.31
C ALA A 190 19.28 -10.09 8.47
N PRO A 191 19.92 -11.27 8.57
CA PRO A 191 19.78 -12.14 9.73
C PRO A 191 20.43 -11.46 10.95
N TYR A 192 19.68 -11.36 12.04
CA TYR A 192 20.07 -10.61 13.23
C TYR A 192 20.04 -11.51 14.46
N LYS A 193 21.15 -11.58 15.19
CA LYS A 193 21.20 -12.34 16.45
C LYS A 193 20.55 -11.49 17.54
N TYR A 194 19.45 -12.01 18.09
CA TYR A 194 18.73 -11.38 19.19
C TYR A 194 19.14 -12.00 20.53
N GLY A 195 19.47 -11.16 21.51
CA GLY A 195 19.96 -11.62 22.81
C GLY A 195 21.33 -12.34 22.74
N ASN A 196 21.68 -13.02 23.84
CA ASN A 196 23.03 -13.55 24.05
C ASN A 196 23.17 -15.05 23.68
N ASP A 197 22.07 -15.80 23.63
CA ASP A 197 22.05 -17.26 23.46
C ASP A 197 22.86 -17.76 22.25
N ALA A 198 23.42 -18.97 22.34
CA ALA A 198 24.07 -19.59 21.19
C ALA A 198 23.04 -19.97 20.11
N LEU A 199 23.31 -19.63 18.86
CA LEU A 199 22.48 -20.06 17.72
C LEU A 199 22.75 -21.53 17.42
N THR A 200 21.68 -22.34 17.35
CA THR A 200 21.73 -23.74 16.95
C THR A 200 21.61 -23.86 15.42
N ALA A 201 22.29 -24.83 14.81
CA ALA A 201 22.13 -25.10 13.38
C ALA A 201 20.72 -25.64 13.09
N GLY A 202 20.03 -25.05 12.12
CA GLY A 202 18.68 -25.46 11.72
C GLY A 202 18.03 -24.46 10.76
N THR A 203 16.83 -24.78 10.29
CA THR A 203 16.06 -23.89 9.41
C THR A 203 15.40 -22.75 10.20
N PHE A 204 15.16 -21.64 9.52
CA PHE A 204 14.38 -20.52 10.02
C PHE A 204 13.48 -19.96 8.92
N SER A 205 12.35 -19.35 9.30
CA SER A 205 11.54 -18.56 8.37
C SER A 205 10.76 -17.45 9.09
N ALA A 206 10.48 -16.37 8.37
CA ALA A 206 9.60 -15.29 8.82
C ALA A 206 8.60 -14.94 7.71
N THR A 207 7.47 -14.32 8.05
CA THR A 207 6.47 -13.86 7.06
C THR A 207 5.85 -12.55 7.51
N ALA A 208 5.64 -11.66 6.56
CA ALA A 208 5.08 -10.34 6.79
C ALA A 208 4.23 -9.86 5.60
N ILE A 209 3.42 -8.84 5.84
CA ILE A 209 2.59 -8.14 4.86
C ILE A 209 3.15 -6.73 4.68
N MET A 210 3.23 -6.27 3.43
CA MET A 210 3.75 -4.94 3.08
C MET A 210 2.74 -4.21 2.22
N ASN A 211 2.35 -3.01 2.61
CA ASN A 211 1.54 -2.10 1.79
C ASN A 211 2.25 -0.74 1.73
N ILE A 212 2.17 -0.07 0.59
CA ILE A 212 2.68 1.31 0.37
C ILE A 212 1.50 2.16 -0.07
N TYR A 213 1.43 3.40 0.37
CA TYR A 213 0.36 4.34 -0.01
C TYR A 213 0.82 5.79 0.20
N TYR A 214 0.12 6.73 -0.40
CA TYR A 214 0.35 8.16 -0.21
C TYR A 214 -0.71 8.78 0.72
N VAL A 215 -0.36 9.88 1.38
CA VAL A 215 -1.23 10.71 2.24
C VAL A 215 -0.89 12.19 2.02
#